data_AF-A0A968HMC5-F1
#
_entry.id   AF-A0A968HMC5-F1
#
_cell.length_a   1.000
_cell.length_b   1.000
_cell.length_c   1.000
_cell.angle_alpha   90.00
_cell.angle_beta   90.00
_cell.angle_gamma   90.00
#
_symmetry.space_group_name_H-M   'P 1'
#
loop_
_entity.id
_entity.type
_entity.pdbx_description
1 polymer ?
#
loop_
_entity_poly.entity_id
_entity_poly.type
_entity_poly.pdbx_seq_one_letter_code
_entity_poly.pdbx_strand_id
1 'polypeptide(L)'
;MKRLLVGRGDNFDVFGQLDPDEPNEAEFELHVARALSRCYPRYCCVVFTGTFRYDDRGYRPDLALVARDGSHWFIIEVELVSHSLKRHVLPQVRSFRYGQPQEDCVTILARELAISRDRAQTLVALVPRSVVVVANKPNLTWRTALSGLDVQLASVSVYGGSNDHVAYEIDGTLNVMQESLGFGQYSAVDRSLLFPLSTRIPRGRVQIDDPAGGFAWWQASDGRSEVWLTKETGIPDMPNGAMIQLLRSYDGRLVFRRPG
;
A
#
# COMPACT_ATOMS: atom_id res chain seq x y z
N MET A 1 -14.69 -30.21 0.39
CA MET A 1 -13.38 -30.06 -0.27
C MET A 1 -13.58 -29.27 -1.55
N LYS A 2 -13.04 -28.05 -1.66
CA LYS A 2 -13.07 -27.29 -2.93
C LYS A 2 -12.03 -27.88 -3.89
N ARG A 3 -12.33 -27.87 -5.19
CA ARG A 3 -11.38 -28.24 -6.25
C ARG A 3 -11.24 -27.06 -7.20
N LEU A 4 -10.01 -26.79 -7.62
CA LEU A 4 -9.70 -25.82 -8.66
C LEU A 4 -9.28 -26.59 -9.91
N LEU A 5 -9.90 -26.25 -11.04
CA LEU A 5 -9.53 -26.76 -12.36
C LEU A 5 -8.84 -25.64 -13.11
N VAL A 6 -7.59 -25.84 -13.49
CA VAL A 6 -6.82 -24.87 -14.28
C VAL A 6 -6.49 -25.47 -15.63
N GLY A 7 -7.01 -24.88 -16.71
CA GLY A 7 -6.74 -25.31 -18.07
C GLY A 7 -5.48 -24.68 -18.64
N ARG A 8 -4.65 -25.47 -19.32
CA ARG A 8 -3.61 -25.00 -20.24
C ARG A 8 -3.76 -25.73 -21.58
N GLY A 9 -4.53 -25.15 -22.50
CA GLY A 9 -4.89 -25.83 -23.75
C GLY A 9 -5.86 -26.98 -23.50
N ASP A 10 -5.57 -28.16 -24.05
CA ASP A 10 -6.41 -29.37 -23.93
C ASP A 10 -6.17 -30.16 -22.62
N ASN A 11 -5.22 -29.73 -21.78
CA ASN A 11 -4.91 -30.36 -20.50
C ASN A 11 -5.50 -29.57 -19.32
N PHE A 12 -6.08 -30.30 -18.36
CA PHE A 12 -6.58 -29.74 -17.10
C PHE A 12 -5.76 -30.26 -15.93
N ASP A 13 -5.21 -29.35 -15.15
CA ASP A 13 -4.66 -29.69 -13.84
C ASP A 13 -5.78 -29.61 -12.79
N VAL A 14 -5.94 -30.68 -12.01
CA VAL A 14 -6.89 -30.75 -10.91
C VAL A 14 -6.15 -30.49 -9.61
N PHE A 15 -6.55 -29.46 -8.89
CA PHE A 15 -6.01 -29.14 -7.58
C PHE A 15 -7.04 -29.37 -6.48
N GLY A 16 -6.62 -30.00 -5.38
CA GLY A 16 -7.38 -30.13 -4.15
C GLY A 16 -7.00 -29.03 -3.17
N GLN A 17 -7.99 -28.39 -2.53
CA GLN A 17 -7.70 -27.45 -1.46
C GLN A 17 -7.00 -28.19 -0.31
N LEU A 18 -5.84 -27.67 0.13
CA LEU A 18 -5.18 -28.14 1.34
C LEU A 18 -5.99 -27.73 2.57
N ASP A 19 -5.83 -28.44 3.69
CA ASP A 19 -6.50 -28.04 4.93
C ASP A 19 -5.96 -26.67 5.37
N PRO A 20 -6.80 -25.63 5.45
CA PRO A 20 -6.33 -24.29 5.81
C PRO A 20 -5.80 -24.22 7.24
N ASP A 21 -6.17 -25.15 8.13
CA ASP A 21 -5.78 -25.14 9.55
C ASP A 21 -4.57 -26.07 9.84
N GLU A 22 -4.07 -26.80 8.84
CA GLU A 22 -2.88 -27.66 8.93
C GLU A 22 -1.54 -26.89 8.97
N PRO A 23 -1.27 -25.91 8.08
CA PRO A 23 0.02 -25.23 8.07
C PRO A 23 0.22 -24.40 9.33
N ASN A 24 1.47 -24.34 9.80
CA ASN A 24 1.84 -23.36 10.81
C ASN A 24 1.94 -21.95 10.20
N GLU A 25 2.06 -20.94 11.05
CA GLU A 25 2.08 -19.53 10.65
C GLU A 25 3.20 -19.21 9.65
N ALA A 26 4.41 -19.73 9.87
CA ALA A 26 5.55 -19.48 8.97
C ALA A 26 5.39 -20.15 7.60
N GLU A 27 4.81 -21.35 7.55
CA GLU A 27 4.45 -22.01 6.29
C GLU A 27 3.38 -21.22 5.54
N PHE A 28 2.36 -20.74 6.26
CA PHE A 28 1.30 -19.94 5.67
C PHE A 28 1.82 -18.58 5.16
N GLU A 29 2.69 -17.91 5.91
CA GLU A 29 3.39 -16.69 5.48
C GLU A 29 4.12 -16.89 4.15
N LEU A 30 4.86 -18.00 4.01
CA LEU A 30 5.53 -18.35 2.76
C LEU A 30 4.55 -18.54 1.59
N HIS A 31 3.40 -19.17 1.84
CA HIS A 31 2.34 -19.31 0.83
C HIS A 31 1.76 -17.94 0.44
N VAL A 32 1.51 -17.05 1.41
CA VAL A 32 1.02 -15.69 1.16
C VAL A 32 2.02 -14.88 0.35
N ALA A 33 3.30 -14.86 0.74
CA ALA A 33 4.34 -14.14 0.02
C ALA A 33 4.45 -14.58 -1.45
N ARG A 34 4.37 -15.90 -1.70
CA ARG A 34 4.36 -16.48 -3.06
C ARG A 34 3.11 -16.08 -3.84
N ALA A 35 1.94 -16.16 -3.23
CA ALA A 35 0.66 -15.79 -3.86
C ALA A 35 0.67 -14.30 -4.26
N LEU A 36 1.02 -13.42 -3.32
CA LEU A 36 1.06 -11.98 -3.56
C LEU A 36 2.08 -11.59 -4.64
N SER A 37 3.28 -12.16 -4.59
CA SER A 37 4.33 -11.89 -5.60
C SER A 37 3.89 -12.24 -7.02
N ARG A 38 3.07 -13.28 -7.18
CA ARG A 38 2.54 -13.72 -8.48
C ARG A 38 1.33 -12.89 -8.93
N CYS A 39 0.41 -12.60 -8.01
CA CYS A 39 -0.81 -11.86 -8.32
C CYS A 39 -0.57 -10.36 -8.52
N TYR A 40 0.48 -9.80 -7.94
CA TYR A 40 0.78 -8.37 -7.96
C TYR A 40 2.17 -8.08 -8.55
N PRO A 41 2.41 -8.35 -9.85
CA PRO A 41 3.74 -8.25 -10.48
C PRO A 41 4.32 -6.82 -10.50
N ARG A 42 3.45 -5.81 -10.39
CA ARG A 42 3.84 -4.38 -10.32
C ARG A 42 4.34 -3.96 -8.93
N TYR A 43 4.46 -4.91 -8.01
CA TYR A 43 4.89 -4.68 -6.65
C TYR A 43 6.14 -5.51 -6.34
N CYS A 44 6.85 -5.10 -5.29
CA CYS A 44 7.86 -5.88 -4.61
C CYS A 44 7.25 -6.38 -3.29
N CYS A 45 7.05 -7.69 -3.17
CA CYS A 45 6.69 -8.33 -1.91
C CYS A 45 7.98 -8.66 -1.17
N VAL A 46 8.09 -8.21 0.08
CA VAL A 46 9.29 -8.38 0.90
C VAL A 46 8.88 -8.84 2.29
N VAL A 47 9.73 -9.65 2.92
CA VAL A 47 9.62 -9.93 4.36
C VAL A 47 9.99 -8.65 5.10
N PHE A 48 9.10 -8.16 5.96
CA PHE A 48 9.17 -6.81 6.49
C PHE A 48 8.99 -6.74 8.00
N THR A 49 10.03 -7.07 8.75
CA THR A 49 10.01 -7.05 10.22
C THR A 49 10.26 -5.66 10.83
N GLY A 50 9.78 -4.59 10.19
CA GLY A 50 9.96 -3.21 10.63
C GLY A 50 9.04 -2.84 11.80
N THR A 51 9.55 -2.14 12.81
CA THR A 51 8.77 -1.88 14.03
C THR A 51 7.87 -0.66 13.85
N PHE A 52 6.60 -0.79 14.24
CA PHE A 52 5.66 0.32 14.44
C PHE A 52 5.34 0.44 15.92
N ARG A 53 5.45 1.67 16.46
CA ARG A 53 5.16 1.95 17.87
C ARG A 53 3.84 2.70 18.02
N TYR A 54 2.94 2.16 18.84
CA TYR A 54 1.66 2.77 19.21
C TYR A 54 1.35 2.42 20.67
N ASP A 55 0.96 3.41 21.48
CA ASP A 55 0.72 3.26 22.91
C ASP A 55 1.85 2.51 23.66
N ASP A 56 3.10 2.95 23.43
CA ASP A 56 4.34 2.36 23.99
C ASP A 56 4.60 0.88 23.66
N ARG A 57 3.82 0.30 22.74
CA ARG A 57 4.01 -1.07 22.25
C ARG A 57 4.56 -1.06 20.84
N GLY A 58 5.57 -1.89 20.61
CA GLY A 58 6.12 -2.16 19.28
C GLY A 58 5.54 -3.44 18.70
N TYR A 59 5.04 -3.36 17.46
CA TYR A 59 4.68 -4.54 16.68
C TYR A 59 5.42 -4.51 15.35
N ARG A 60 5.64 -5.69 14.77
CA ARG A 60 6.31 -5.87 13.48
C ARG A 60 5.36 -6.65 12.58
N PRO A 61 5.08 -6.15 11.37
CA PRO A 61 4.32 -6.90 10.40
C PRO A 61 5.18 -8.02 9.80
N ASP A 62 4.56 -8.95 9.10
CA ASP A 62 5.28 -10.05 8.45
C ASP A 62 5.81 -9.63 7.09
N LEU A 63 4.96 -8.96 6.31
CA LEU A 63 5.22 -8.64 4.91
C LEU A 63 4.97 -7.16 4.60
N ALA A 64 5.63 -6.68 3.55
CA ALA A 64 5.25 -5.45 2.88
C ALA A 64 5.12 -5.68 1.37
N LEU A 65 4.13 -5.03 0.77
CA LEU A 65 3.94 -5.01 -0.68
C LEU A 65 4.11 -3.57 -1.18
N VAL A 66 5.26 -3.27 -1.77
CA VAL A 66 5.65 -1.91 -2.18
C VAL A 66 5.46 -1.74 -3.69
N ALA A 67 4.70 -0.73 -4.11
CA ALA A 67 4.54 -0.44 -5.53
C ALA A 67 5.89 -0.10 -6.16
N ARG A 68 6.21 -0.68 -7.33
CA ARG A 68 7.52 -0.46 -7.98
C ARG A 68 7.77 0.99 -8.39
N ASP A 69 6.71 1.78 -8.55
CA ASP A 69 6.78 3.21 -8.82
C ASP A 69 6.89 4.08 -7.56
N GLY A 70 6.90 3.46 -6.36
CA GLY A 70 6.99 4.15 -5.08
C GLY A 70 5.76 4.96 -4.70
N SER A 71 4.62 4.77 -5.39
CA SER A 71 3.42 5.58 -5.18
C SER A 71 2.68 5.24 -3.89
N HIS A 72 2.73 3.99 -3.44
CA HIS A 72 2.08 3.53 -2.21
C HIS A 72 2.67 2.18 -1.80
N TRP A 73 2.27 1.71 -0.62
CA TRP A 73 2.65 0.39 -0.13
C TRP A 73 1.61 -0.16 0.84
N PHE A 74 1.63 -1.48 1.01
CA PHE A 74 0.79 -2.20 1.96
C PHE A 74 1.66 -2.78 3.07
N ILE A 75 1.24 -2.57 4.31
CA ILE A 75 1.71 -3.31 5.47
C ILE A 75 0.80 -4.52 5.64
N ILE A 76 1.38 -5.72 5.69
CA ILE A 76 0.62 -6.96 5.67
C ILE A 76 0.96 -7.77 6.93
N GLU A 77 -0.09 -8.07 7.70
CA GLU A 77 -0.06 -9.11 8.73
C GLU A 77 -0.63 -10.40 8.14
N VAL A 78 0.09 -11.49 8.26
CA VAL A 78 -0.37 -12.84 7.89
C VAL A 78 -0.85 -13.54 9.14
N GLU A 79 -2.05 -14.10 9.11
CA GLU A 79 -2.65 -14.60 10.34
C GLU A 79 -3.53 -15.83 10.13
N LEU A 80 -3.51 -16.75 11.09
CA LEU A 80 -4.46 -17.85 11.14
C LEU A 80 -5.75 -17.40 11.83
N VAL A 81 -6.91 -17.67 11.24
CA VAL A 81 -8.22 -17.33 11.85
C VAL A 81 -8.48 -17.96 13.22
N SER A 82 -7.69 -18.97 13.61
CA SER A 82 -7.71 -19.59 14.94
C SER A 82 -7.17 -18.65 16.02
N HIS A 83 -6.38 -17.66 15.63
CA HIS A 83 -5.85 -16.65 16.54
C HIS A 83 -6.93 -15.67 17.00
N SER A 84 -6.67 -15.02 18.14
CA SER A 84 -7.65 -14.12 18.74
C SER A 84 -7.62 -12.74 18.08
N LEU A 85 -8.64 -12.42 17.28
CA LEU A 85 -8.82 -11.08 16.71
C LEU A 85 -8.64 -9.96 17.75
N LYS A 86 -9.27 -10.10 18.92
CA LYS A 86 -9.27 -9.02 19.94
C LYS A 86 -7.95 -8.89 20.69
N ARG A 87 -7.30 -10.02 21.01
CA ARG A 87 -6.11 -10.02 21.88
C ARG A 87 -4.80 -9.98 21.10
N HIS A 88 -4.84 -10.36 19.82
CA HIS A 88 -3.65 -10.51 18.98
C HIS A 88 -3.69 -9.53 17.80
N VAL A 89 -4.57 -9.79 16.81
CA VAL A 89 -4.62 -9.06 15.53
C VAL A 89 -4.93 -7.57 15.69
N LEU A 90 -5.98 -7.21 16.44
CA LEU A 90 -6.41 -5.81 16.57
C LEU A 90 -5.31 -4.92 17.18
N PRO A 91 -4.60 -5.32 18.25
CA PRO A 91 -3.42 -4.61 18.72
C PRO A 91 -2.34 -4.38 17.65
N GLN A 92 -1.97 -5.41 16.87
CA GLN A 92 -0.96 -5.33 15.81
C GLN A 92 -1.37 -4.32 14.72
N VAL A 93 -2.55 -4.51 14.13
CA VAL A 93 -3.01 -3.68 12.99
C VAL A 93 -3.26 -2.23 13.40
N ARG A 94 -3.65 -1.96 14.66
CA ARG A 94 -3.72 -0.60 15.19
C ARG A 94 -2.34 0.05 15.22
N SER A 95 -1.31 -0.69 15.62
CA SER A 95 0.06 -0.19 15.57
C SER A 95 0.52 0.10 14.15
N PHE A 96 0.21 -0.77 13.18
CA PHE A 96 0.58 -0.53 11.78
C PHE A 96 -0.16 0.68 11.19
N ARG A 97 -1.44 0.84 11.55
CA ARG A 97 -2.30 1.91 11.03
C ARG A 97 -1.98 3.27 11.65
N TYR A 98 -1.87 3.33 12.98
CA TYR A 98 -1.79 4.58 13.73
C TYR A 98 -0.43 4.82 14.38
N GLY A 99 0.42 3.80 14.46
CA GLY A 99 1.73 3.87 15.07
C GLY A 99 2.78 4.57 14.21
N GLN A 100 3.83 5.02 14.88
CA GLN A 100 4.98 5.63 14.25
C GLN A 100 5.97 4.55 13.78
N PRO A 101 6.34 4.51 12.49
CA PRO A 101 7.38 3.61 12.03
C PRO A 101 8.71 3.97 12.70
N GLN A 102 9.49 2.97 13.08
CA GLN A 102 10.80 3.15 13.69
C GLN A 102 11.90 3.11 12.60
N GLU A 103 13.15 3.39 12.99
CA GLU A 103 14.28 3.48 12.05
C GLU A 103 14.60 2.14 11.35
N ASP A 104 14.28 1.01 11.99
CA ASP A 104 14.46 -0.32 11.41
C ASP A 104 13.62 -0.52 10.14
N CYS A 105 12.45 0.11 10.02
CA CYS A 105 11.65 0.13 8.80
C CYS A 105 12.45 0.64 7.59
N VAL A 106 13.21 1.73 7.78
CA VAL A 106 14.02 2.35 6.72
C VAL A 106 15.16 1.42 6.33
N THR A 107 15.81 0.81 7.32
CA THR A 107 16.94 -0.11 7.10
C THR A 107 16.51 -1.35 6.32
N ILE A 108 15.38 -1.95 6.70
CA ILE A 108 14.84 -3.14 6.03
C ILE A 108 14.42 -2.79 4.60
N LEU A 109 13.66 -1.72 4.38
CA LEU A 109 13.20 -1.37 3.02
C LEU A 109 14.35 -0.95 2.10
N ALA A 110 15.38 -0.27 2.62
CA ALA A 110 16.58 0.04 1.84
C ALA A 110 17.26 -1.23 1.33
N ARG A 111 17.39 -2.25 2.20
CA ARG A 111 17.98 -3.55 1.87
C ARG A 111 17.10 -4.34 0.89
N GLU A 112 15.85 -4.60 1.26
CA GLU A 112 14.95 -5.50 0.52
C GLU A 112 14.57 -4.94 -0.87
N LEU A 113 14.51 -3.62 -1.02
CA LEU A 113 14.21 -2.98 -2.30
C LEU A 113 15.45 -2.56 -3.09
N ALA A 114 16.65 -2.75 -2.53
CA ALA A 114 17.91 -2.26 -3.08
C ALA A 114 17.88 -0.76 -3.45
N ILE A 115 17.34 0.07 -2.55
CA ILE A 115 17.26 1.54 -2.69
C ILE A 115 18.14 2.23 -1.66
N SER A 116 18.54 3.48 -1.94
CA SER A 116 19.26 4.31 -0.97
C SER A 116 18.44 4.53 0.31
N ARG A 117 19.12 4.68 1.45
CA ARG A 117 18.50 5.00 2.74
C ARG A 117 17.57 6.22 2.67
N ASP A 118 17.94 7.27 1.95
CA ASP A 118 17.11 8.48 1.82
C ASP A 118 15.78 8.19 1.11
N ARG A 119 15.81 7.41 0.03
CA ARG A 119 14.58 6.96 -0.66
C ARG A 119 13.71 6.09 0.24
N ALA A 120 14.31 5.19 1.03
CA ALA A 120 13.57 4.40 2.01
C ALA A 120 12.98 5.29 3.13
N GLN A 121 13.69 6.31 3.58
CA GLN A 121 13.21 7.29 4.55
C GLN A 121 12.00 8.06 4.00
N THR A 122 12.09 8.53 2.74
CA THR A 122 10.96 9.16 2.03
C THR A 122 9.77 8.20 1.91
N LEU A 123 9.99 6.94 1.55
CA LEU A 123 8.95 5.92 1.45
C LEU A 123 8.22 5.74 2.79
N VAL A 124 8.96 5.53 3.88
CA VAL A 124 8.39 5.29 5.21
C VAL A 124 7.64 6.52 5.75
N ALA A 125 8.21 7.72 5.60
CA ALA A 125 7.67 8.94 6.18
C ALA A 125 6.57 9.58 5.34
N LEU A 126 6.70 9.53 4.00
CA LEU A 126 5.90 10.34 3.10
C LEU A 126 5.08 9.52 2.10
N VAL A 127 5.35 8.24 1.85
CA VAL A 127 4.51 7.51 0.91
C VAL A 127 3.30 6.90 1.63
N PRO A 128 2.06 7.11 1.16
CA PRO A 128 0.87 6.57 1.79
C PRO A 128 0.95 5.05 1.96
N ARG A 129 0.54 4.58 3.14
CA ARG A 129 0.46 3.16 3.47
C ARG A 129 -0.96 2.73 3.79
N SER A 130 -1.32 1.53 3.36
CA SER A 130 -2.54 0.83 3.77
C SER A 130 -2.17 -0.39 4.60
N VAL A 131 -3.05 -0.81 5.51
CA VAL A 131 -2.85 -2.01 6.33
C VAL A 131 -3.79 -3.10 5.85
N VAL A 132 -3.26 -4.32 5.76
CA VAL A 132 -3.97 -5.50 5.27
C VAL A 132 -3.71 -6.64 6.24
N VAL A 133 -4.74 -7.40 6.57
CA VAL A 133 -4.61 -8.73 7.16
C VAL A 133 -4.88 -9.75 6.07
N VAL A 134 -4.01 -10.75 5.94
CA VAL A 134 -4.19 -11.89 5.05
C VAL A 134 -4.40 -13.13 5.88
N ALA A 135 -5.61 -13.68 5.83
CA ALA A 135 -6.00 -14.84 6.62
C ALA A 135 -5.98 -16.16 5.83
N ASN A 136 -5.84 -17.29 6.52
CA ASN A 136 -5.92 -18.63 5.92
C ASN A 136 -7.32 -19.02 5.40
N LYS A 137 -8.38 -18.31 5.83
CA LYS A 137 -9.73 -18.43 5.26
C LYS A 137 -10.56 -17.17 5.47
N PRO A 138 -11.65 -16.97 4.69
CA PRO A 138 -12.55 -15.84 4.89
C PRO A 138 -13.16 -15.84 6.30
N ASN A 139 -13.26 -14.65 6.91
CA ASN A 139 -13.90 -14.49 8.22
C ASN A 139 -14.69 -13.16 8.25
N LEU A 140 -16.03 -13.25 8.26
CA LEU A 140 -16.91 -12.08 8.20
C LEU A 140 -16.78 -11.20 9.45
N THR A 141 -16.64 -11.80 10.63
CA THR A 141 -16.46 -11.06 11.89
C THR A 141 -15.18 -10.23 11.86
N TRP A 142 -14.09 -10.80 11.35
CA TRP A 142 -12.83 -10.07 11.17
C TRP A 142 -12.98 -8.97 10.12
N ARG A 143 -13.62 -9.26 8.98
CA ARG A 143 -13.85 -8.27 7.91
C ARG A 143 -14.53 -7.02 8.45
N THR A 144 -15.64 -7.18 9.20
CA THR A 144 -16.40 -6.07 9.79
C THR A 144 -15.58 -5.30 10.83
N ALA A 145 -14.84 -6.00 11.68
CA ALA A 145 -14.03 -5.35 12.72
C ALA A 145 -12.85 -4.56 12.13
N LEU A 146 -12.15 -5.14 11.14
CA LEU A 146 -11.00 -4.54 10.48
C LEU A 146 -11.42 -3.35 9.59
N SER A 147 -12.56 -3.45 8.89
CA SER A 147 -13.07 -2.34 8.07
C SER A 147 -13.36 -1.10 8.91
N GLY A 148 -13.76 -1.26 10.18
CA GLY A 148 -13.94 -0.13 11.10
C GLY A 148 -12.66 0.62 11.46
N LEU A 149 -11.48 0.12 11.07
CA LEU A 149 -10.16 0.73 11.29
C LEU A 149 -9.47 1.12 9.98
N ASP A 150 -10.19 1.12 8.85
CA ASP A 150 -9.63 1.20 7.49
C ASP A 150 -8.58 0.11 7.20
N VAL A 151 -8.72 -1.06 7.83
CA VAL A 151 -7.86 -2.22 7.60
C VAL A 151 -8.57 -3.19 6.67
N GLN A 152 -7.86 -3.63 5.63
CA GLN A 152 -8.40 -4.55 4.63
C GLN A 152 -8.21 -5.99 5.09
N LEU A 153 -9.14 -6.87 4.74
CA LEU A 153 -9.01 -8.32 4.95
C LEU A 153 -9.02 -9.01 3.59
N ALA A 154 -7.96 -9.75 3.31
CA ALA A 154 -7.90 -10.73 2.24
C ALA A 154 -7.75 -12.14 2.84
N SER A 155 -7.98 -13.17 2.03
CA SER A 155 -7.61 -14.53 2.41
C SER A 155 -6.93 -15.26 1.26
N VAL A 156 -6.00 -16.14 1.60
CA VAL A 156 -5.28 -16.98 0.64
C VAL A 156 -5.65 -18.44 0.90
N SER A 157 -6.27 -19.08 -0.08
CA SER A 157 -6.48 -20.53 -0.07
C SER A 157 -5.42 -21.21 -0.93
N VAL A 158 -4.80 -22.26 -0.38
CA VAL A 158 -3.75 -23.03 -1.03
C VAL A 158 -4.33 -24.32 -1.60
N TYR A 159 -4.01 -24.62 -2.84
CA TYR A 159 -4.45 -25.83 -3.53
C TYR A 159 -3.24 -26.64 -4.02
N GLY A 160 -3.17 -27.91 -3.64
CA GLY A 160 -2.14 -28.85 -4.08
C GLY A 160 -2.60 -29.64 -5.30
N GLY A 161 -1.73 -29.75 -6.31
CA GLY A 161 -1.92 -30.56 -7.51
C GLY A 161 -0.91 -31.71 -7.57
N SER A 162 -0.92 -32.45 -8.67
CA SER A 162 0.13 -33.44 -8.96
C SER A 162 1.49 -32.77 -9.21
N ASN A 163 2.59 -33.48 -8.97
CA ASN A 163 3.97 -33.03 -9.22
C ASN A 163 4.39 -31.75 -8.46
N ASP A 164 3.98 -31.63 -7.19
CA ASP A 164 4.28 -30.48 -6.32
C ASP A 164 3.83 -29.11 -6.87
N HIS A 165 2.89 -29.12 -7.82
CA HIS A 165 2.26 -27.89 -8.29
C HIS A 165 1.34 -27.32 -7.20
N VAL A 166 1.50 -26.03 -6.94
CA VAL A 166 0.67 -25.28 -5.99
C VAL A 166 -0.06 -24.17 -6.73
N ALA A 167 -1.38 -24.13 -6.56
CA ALA A 167 -2.22 -23.03 -6.99
C ALA A 167 -2.71 -22.23 -5.78
N TYR A 168 -2.99 -20.96 -6.01
CA TYR A 168 -3.45 -20.02 -5.00
C TYR A 168 -4.74 -19.36 -5.45
N GLU A 169 -5.69 -19.24 -4.54
CA GLU A 169 -6.86 -18.38 -4.67
C GLU A 169 -6.72 -17.25 -3.67
N ILE A 170 -6.85 -16.01 -4.12
CA ILE A 170 -6.91 -14.83 -3.26
C ILE A 170 -8.35 -14.33 -3.27
N ASP A 171 -9.02 -14.37 -2.11
CA ASP A 171 -10.31 -13.70 -1.91
C ASP A 171 -10.09 -12.32 -1.27
N GLY A 172 -10.72 -11.31 -1.86
CA GLY A 172 -10.54 -9.90 -1.51
C GLY A 172 -9.69 -9.13 -2.51
N THR A 173 -9.69 -7.80 -2.40
CA THR A 173 -8.88 -6.90 -3.22
C THR A 173 -8.05 -5.98 -2.34
N LEU A 174 -6.79 -5.77 -2.74
CA LEU A 174 -5.93 -4.76 -2.13
C LEU A 174 -6.22 -3.40 -2.78
N ASN A 175 -7.08 -2.62 -2.14
CA ASN A 175 -7.49 -1.31 -2.61
C ASN A 175 -6.46 -0.25 -2.20
N VAL A 176 -6.02 0.54 -3.17
CA VAL A 176 -5.12 1.68 -2.93
C VAL A 176 -5.96 2.84 -2.41
N MET A 177 -6.01 3.02 -1.10
CA MET A 177 -6.80 4.10 -0.48
C MET A 177 -6.28 5.48 -0.87
N GLN A 178 -4.96 5.58 -1.04
CA GLN A 178 -4.27 6.80 -1.44
C GLN A 178 -2.94 6.44 -2.12
N GLU A 179 -2.58 7.18 -3.16
CA GLU A 179 -1.28 7.10 -3.83
C GLU A 179 -0.57 8.46 -3.85
N SER A 180 0.75 8.44 -3.79
CA SER A 180 1.59 9.58 -4.10
C SER A 180 1.83 9.65 -5.60
N LEU A 181 1.49 10.80 -6.19
CA LEU A 181 1.77 11.06 -7.61
C LEU A 181 3.18 11.59 -7.83
N GLY A 182 3.76 12.21 -6.80
CA GLY A 182 5.13 12.74 -6.80
C GLY A 182 5.28 13.93 -5.86
N PHE A 183 6.46 14.55 -5.95
CA PHE A 183 6.85 15.73 -5.18
C PHE A 183 7.18 16.86 -6.14
N GLY A 184 6.83 18.07 -5.76
CA GLY A 184 7.09 19.29 -6.51
C GLY A 184 7.39 20.45 -5.58
N GLN A 185 7.84 21.56 -6.16
CA GLN A 185 8.22 22.76 -5.42
C GLN A 185 7.34 23.94 -5.82
N TYR A 186 6.92 24.74 -4.84
CA TYR A 186 6.20 25.98 -5.12
C TYR A 186 7.17 27.10 -5.50
N SER A 187 6.91 27.78 -6.63
CA SER A 187 7.57 29.02 -7.02
C SER A 187 6.60 30.19 -6.84
N ALA A 188 6.93 31.12 -5.94
CA ALA A 188 6.12 32.32 -5.73
C ALA A 188 6.29 33.34 -6.87
N VAL A 189 7.44 33.32 -7.56
CA VAL A 189 7.70 34.15 -8.75
C VAL A 189 6.74 33.75 -9.87
N ASP A 190 6.62 32.44 -10.09
CA ASP A 190 5.78 31.87 -11.14
C ASP A 190 4.33 31.59 -10.71
N ARG A 191 4.06 31.74 -9.41
CA ARG A 191 2.78 31.40 -8.74
C ARG A 191 2.30 29.99 -9.08
N SER A 192 3.24 29.06 -9.21
CA SER A 192 3.00 27.71 -9.73
C SER A 192 3.75 26.65 -8.93
N LEU A 193 3.17 25.45 -8.88
CA LEU A 193 3.87 24.27 -8.41
C LEU A 193 4.54 23.57 -9.59
N LEU A 194 5.82 23.26 -9.41
CA LEU A 194 6.67 22.61 -10.40
C LEU A 194 6.88 21.16 -10.00
N PHE A 195 6.36 20.24 -10.79
CA PHE A 195 6.53 18.79 -10.60
C PHE A 195 7.36 18.20 -11.74
N PRO A 196 8.16 17.14 -11.53
CA PRO A 196 8.80 16.42 -12.64
C PRO A 196 7.77 15.90 -13.65
N LEU A 197 8.11 15.88 -14.95
CA LEU A 197 7.22 15.35 -16.00
C LEU A 197 6.73 13.91 -15.77
N SER A 198 7.50 13.10 -15.03
CA SER A 198 7.13 11.74 -14.63
C SER A 198 5.94 11.69 -13.66
N THR A 199 5.56 12.82 -13.07
CA THR A 199 4.41 12.93 -12.16
C THR A 199 3.12 12.78 -12.96
N ARG A 200 2.30 11.78 -12.61
CA ARG A 200 1.07 11.39 -13.32
C ARG A 200 -0.12 12.33 -13.04
N ILE A 201 0.10 13.64 -13.20
CA ILE A 201 -0.91 14.68 -13.02
C ILE A 201 -1.78 14.76 -14.29
N PRO A 202 -3.12 14.73 -14.20
CA PRO A 202 -3.97 14.99 -15.35
C PRO A 202 -3.67 16.37 -15.95
N ARG A 203 -3.59 16.47 -17.27
CA ARG A 203 -3.38 17.76 -17.96
C ARG A 203 -4.69 18.51 -18.10
N GLY A 204 -4.61 19.84 -18.17
CA GLY A 204 -5.79 20.68 -18.23
C GLY A 204 -6.24 21.13 -16.84
N ARG A 205 -7.54 21.41 -16.73
CA ARG A 205 -8.15 21.92 -15.51
C ARG A 205 -8.38 20.78 -14.51
N VAL A 206 -7.83 20.91 -13.31
CA VAL A 206 -7.94 19.91 -12.24
C VAL A 206 -8.41 20.56 -10.94
N GLN A 207 -9.25 19.83 -10.20
CA GLN A 207 -9.68 20.22 -8.86
C GLN A 207 -8.72 19.60 -7.85
N ILE A 208 -8.23 20.42 -6.90
CA ILE A 208 -7.34 19.96 -5.84
C ILE A 208 -7.89 20.44 -4.49
N ASP A 209 -8.06 19.49 -3.58
CA ASP A 209 -8.54 19.70 -2.23
C ASP A 209 -7.39 20.25 -1.34
N ASP A 210 -7.74 21.23 -0.52
CA ASP A 210 -6.91 21.79 0.53
C ASP A 210 -7.02 20.90 1.79
N PRO A 211 -5.92 20.66 2.53
CA PRO A 211 -5.99 20.11 3.88
C PRO A 211 -7.05 20.74 4.82
N ALA A 212 -7.40 22.01 4.62
CA ALA A 212 -8.45 22.70 5.39
C ALA A 212 -9.90 22.34 4.98
N GLY A 213 -10.10 21.41 4.03
CA GLY A 213 -11.42 20.96 3.56
C GLY A 213 -12.05 21.81 2.45
N GLY A 214 -11.34 22.85 1.99
CA GLY A 214 -11.69 23.58 0.77
C GLY A 214 -11.19 22.87 -0.49
N PHE A 215 -11.53 23.40 -1.65
CA PHE A 215 -10.92 23.00 -2.93
C PHE A 215 -10.64 24.22 -3.79
N ALA A 216 -9.73 24.07 -4.73
CA ALA A 216 -9.46 25.08 -5.75
C ALA A 216 -9.26 24.44 -7.13
N TRP A 217 -9.51 25.23 -8.17
CA TRP A 217 -9.19 24.86 -9.54
C TRP A 217 -7.76 25.26 -9.89
N TRP A 218 -7.06 24.35 -10.55
CA TRP A 218 -5.70 24.51 -11.00
C TRP A 218 -5.60 24.15 -12.48
N GLN A 219 -4.74 24.84 -13.19
CA GLN A 219 -4.37 24.52 -14.56
C GLN A 219 -3.06 23.74 -14.55
N ALA A 220 -3.11 22.50 -15.02
CA ALA A 220 -1.94 21.67 -15.28
C ALA A 220 -1.49 21.86 -16.74
N SER A 221 -0.25 22.30 -16.95
CA SER A 221 0.38 22.43 -18.27
C SER A 221 1.77 21.81 -18.28
N ASP A 222 2.18 21.32 -19.45
CA ASP A 222 3.54 20.81 -19.65
C ASP A 222 4.50 21.96 -19.96
N GLY A 223 5.61 21.98 -19.24
CA GLY A 223 6.81 22.74 -19.57
C GLY A 223 7.85 21.85 -20.26
N ARG A 224 9.10 22.30 -20.27
CA ARG A 224 10.20 21.56 -20.93
C ARG A 224 10.60 20.28 -20.17
N SER A 225 10.66 20.36 -18.85
CA SER A 225 11.09 19.26 -17.96
C SER A 225 10.14 19.04 -16.78
N GLU A 226 9.11 19.87 -16.68
CA GLU A 226 8.23 19.96 -15.51
C GLU A 226 6.77 20.08 -15.93
N VAL A 227 5.88 19.67 -15.04
CA VAL A 227 4.45 19.98 -15.07
C VAL A 227 4.23 21.17 -14.17
N TRP A 228 3.60 22.19 -14.72
CA TRP A 228 3.23 23.41 -14.03
C TRP A 228 1.80 23.27 -13.56
N LEU A 229 1.58 23.42 -12.26
CA LEU A 229 0.26 23.50 -11.64
C LEU A 229 0.06 24.93 -11.14
N THR A 230 -0.75 25.70 -11.84
CA THR A 230 -1.03 27.12 -11.51
C THR A 230 -2.46 27.24 -10.98
N LYS A 231 -2.64 27.86 -9.82
CA LYS A 231 -3.98 28.09 -9.24
C LYS A 231 -4.75 29.11 -10.08
N GLU A 232 -5.98 28.81 -10.47
CA GLU A 232 -6.77 29.71 -11.33
C GLU A 232 -7.14 31.02 -10.62
N THR A 233 -7.40 30.97 -9.31
CA THR A 233 -7.85 32.13 -8.53
C THR A 233 -7.10 32.25 -7.20
N GLY A 234 -6.67 33.48 -6.89
CA GLY A 234 -5.93 33.81 -5.68
C GLY A 234 -4.49 33.32 -5.67
N ILE A 235 -3.83 33.50 -4.53
CA ILE A 235 -2.45 33.04 -4.31
C ILE A 235 -2.52 31.86 -3.33
N PRO A 236 -1.87 30.71 -3.63
CA PRO A 236 -1.73 29.64 -2.66
C PRO A 236 -1.00 30.14 -1.41
N ASP A 237 -1.50 29.81 -0.22
CA ASP A 237 -0.85 30.16 1.05
C ASP A 237 0.37 29.28 1.33
N MET A 238 1.35 29.29 0.41
CA MET A 238 2.55 28.44 0.44
C MET A 238 3.80 29.32 0.38
N PRO A 239 4.83 29.07 1.22
CA PRO A 239 6.07 29.83 1.12
C PRO A 239 6.84 29.46 -0.15
N ASN A 240 7.57 30.41 -0.72
CA ASN A 240 8.43 30.15 -1.88
C ASN A 240 9.42 29.02 -1.57
N GLY A 241 9.57 28.08 -2.49
CA GLY A 241 10.43 26.92 -2.33
C GLY A 241 9.84 25.79 -1.49
N ALA A 242 8.59 25.90 -1.01
CA ALA A 242 7.94 24.83 -0.26
C ALA A 242 7.89 23.53 -1.06
N MET A 243 8.30 22.43 -0.44
CA MET A 243 8.09 21.09 -0.99
C MET A 243 6.65 20.67 -0.79
N ILE A 244 5.98 20.28 -1.86
CA ILE A 244 4.60 19.81 -1.87
C ILE A 244 4.57 18.40 -2.43
N GLN A 245 3.90 17.50 -1.72
CA GLN A 245 3.53 16.20 -2.23
C GLN A 245 2.12 16.26 -2.79
N LEU A 246 1.93 15.70 -3.98
CA LEU A 246 0.62 15.50 -4.58
C LEU A 246 0.16 14.07 -4.31
N LEU A 247 -1.04 13.96 -3.73
CA LEU A 247 -1.68 12.70 -3.40
C LEU A 247 -2.96 12.55 -4.24
N ARG A 248 -3.31 11.30 -4.57
CA ARG A 248 -4.61 10.95 -5.15
C ARG A 248 -5.31 9.93 -4.24
N SER A 249 -6.54 10.21 -3.84
CA SER A 249 -7.39 9.26 -3.12
C SER A 249 -8.04 8.24 -4.06
N TYR A 250 -8.58 7.16 -3.50
CA TYR A 250 -9.25 6.09 -4.26
C TYR A 250 -10.41 6.58 -5.14
N ASP A 251 -11.08 7.66 -4.75
CA ASP A 251 -12.18 8.30 -5.51
C ASP A 251 -11.68 9.29 -6.58
N GLY A 252 -10.35 9.38 -6.76
CA GLY A 252 -9.70 10.19 -7.80
C GLY A 252 -9.42 11.64 -7.40
N ARG A 253 -9.78 12.07 -6.19
CA ARG A 253 -9.51 13.45 -5.74
C ARG A 253 -8.02 13.67 -5.53
N LEU A 254 -7.57 14.87 -5.85
CA LEU A 254 -6.19 15.30 -5.65
C LEU A 254 -6.08 16.12 -4.37
N VAL A 255 -5.04 15.88 -3.58
CA VAL A 255 -4.78 16.60 -2.33
C VAL A 255 -3.33 17.01 -2.26
N PHE A 256 -3.06 18.23 -1.79
CA PHE A 256 -1.70 18.63 -1.42
C PHE A 256 -1.36 18.26 0.00
N ARG A 257 -0.12 17.83 0.22
CA ARG A 257 0.45 17.68 1.56
C ARG A 257 1.83 18.34 1.61
N ARG A 258 2.10 19.08 2.67
CA ARG A 258 3.46 19.56 2.97
C ARG A 258 4.16 18.49 3.81
N PRO A 259 5.26 17.88 3.32
CA PRO A 259 6.17 17.17 4.20
C PRO A 259 6.63 18.14 5.31
N GLY A 260 6.46 17.75 6.57
CA GLY A 260 6.92 18.52 7.71
C GLY A 260 8.43 18.51 7.87
#